data_AF-A0A7S3R9Z6-F1
#
_entry.id   AF-A0A7S3R9Z6-F1
#
_cell.length_a   1.000
_cell.length_b   1.000
_cell.length_c   1.000
_cell.angle_alpha   90.00
_cell.angle_beta   90.00
_cell.angle_gamma   90.00
#
_symmetry.space_group_name_H-M   'P 1'
#
loop_
_entity.id
_entity.type
_entity.pdbx_description
1 polymer ?
#
loop_
_entity_poly.entity_id
_entity_poly.type
_entity_poly.pdbx_seq_one_letter_code
_entity_poly.pdbx_strand_id
1 'polypeptide(L)'
;MVEQGVARLAGEGFGKQDSELPIDILASVLLEWLISRKKLPADWSKRLAAIQAKAKECIKDVPAAVLQKARGGPDGPLDYFRAVDIRDALAAGGERTLFGGLAGNAAVWDKIVKAYEKGAVYIGEASLAMVHNAEYEIPYLRKQAARLNQQIMDADRKQAEYTRNAQTCAVAFQQDCKKIGIASTGNIKRELHALSAQVPQVCASVVEAARAEPIGDAMRHYQDFTQYAHSTPNASEPLLATLLEVREGRTAPPSAADTAPACAAGSTAGRAEAAGGGLEAGGG
;
A
#
# COMPACT_ATOMS: atom_id res chain seq x y z
N MET A 1 -13.22 40.02 -77.12
CA MET A 1 -13.86 41.21 -76.53
C MET A 1 -13.41 41.30 -75.09
N VAL A 2 -12.62 42.32 -74.81
CA VAL A 2 -12.13 42.67 -73.47
C VAL A 2 -13.16 43.64 -72.90
N GLU A 3 -13.77 43.33 -71.76
CA GLU A 3 -14.60 44.28 -71.04
C GLU A 3 -13.87 44.72 -69.78
N GLN A 4 -13.50 46.01 -69.78
CA GLN A 4 -12.83 46.70 -68.70
C GLN A 4 -13.87 47.21 -67.69
N GLY A 5 -13.55 47.06 -66.40
CA GLY A 5 -13.63 48.12 -65.39
C GLY A 5 -15.01 48.60 -64.92
N VAL A 6 -15.38 48.18 -63.71
CA VAL A 6 -16.12 49.06 -62.79
C VAL A 6 -15.29 49.23 -61.52
N ALA A 7 -14.66 50.40 -61.41
CA ALA A 7 -14.02 50.85 -60.18
C ALA A 7 -15.06 50.95 -59.06
N ARG A 8 -14.80 50.32 -57.92
CA ARG A 8 -15.63 50.47 -56.71
C ARG A 8 -15.03 51.53 -55.81
N LEU A 9 -15.90 52.41 -55.31
CA LEU A 9 -15.61 53.53 -54.43
C LEU A 9 -14.86 53.07 -53.17
N ALA A 10 -13.73 53.73 -52.88
CA ALA A 10 -13.09 53.68 -51.58
C ALA A 10 -13.99 54.44 -50.58
N GLY A 11 -14.73 53.70 -49.75
CA GLY A 11 -15.62 54.35 -48.77
C GLY A 11 -16.62 53.44 -48.07
N GLU A 12 -16.84 52.21 -48.51
CA GLU A 12 -17.67 51.26 -47.75
C GLU A 12 -16.78 50.45 -46.82
N GLY A 13 -16.66 50.95 -45.59
CA GLY A 13 -16.07 50.20 -44.50
C GLY A 13 -16.74 48.84 -44.38
N PHE A 14 -15.93 47.79 -44.31
CA PHE A 14 -16.40 46.50 -43.84
C PHE A 14 -16.97 46.70 -42.43
N GLY A 15 -18.29 46.69 -42.30
CA GLY A 15 -18.95 46.43 -41.03
C GLY A 15 -18.62 45.00 -40.64
N LYS A 16 -17.43 44.77 -40.09
CA LYS A 16 -17.08 43.48 -39.49
C LYS A 16 -17.83 43.36 -38.17
N GLN A 17 -18.63 42.30 -38.06
CA GLN A 17 -19.06 41.75 -36.79
C GLN A 17 -17.82 41.19 -36.06
N ASP A 18 -17.01 42.06 -35.46
CA ASP A 18 -15.85 41.69 -34.65
C ASP A 18 -16.25 41.17 -33.24
N SER A 19 -17.54 40.94 -32.97
CA SER A 19 -18.08 40.70 -31.62
C SER A 19 -18.01 39.26 -31.12
N GLU A 20 -17.56 38.28 -31.92
CA GLU A 20 -17.60 36.86 -31.55
C GLU A 20 -16.27 36.10 -31.73
N LEU A 21 -15.17 36.79 -32.03
CA LEU A 21 -13.87 36.11 -32.13
C LEU A 21 -13.36 35.74 -30.72
N PRO A 22 -13.04 34.46 -30.46
CA PRO A 22 -12.46 34.05 -29.19
C PRO A 22 -11.09 34.72 -29.01
N ILE A 23 -10.83 35.21 -27.80
CA ILE A 23 -9.54 35.81 -27.45
C ILE A 23 -8.68 34.73 -26.79
N ASP A 24 -7.63 34.31 -27.49
CA ASP A 24 -6.63 33.39 -26.95
C ASP A 24 -5.57 34.16 -26.17
N ILE A 25 -5.44 33.86 -24.87
CA ILE A 25 -4.46 34.48 -23.98
C ILE A 25 -3.74 33.38 -23.23
N LEU A 26 -2.41 33.44 -23.20
CA LEU A 26 -1.62 32.54 -22.36
C LEU A 26 -1.86 32.87 -20.88
N ALA A 27 -2.14 31.84 -20.07
CA ALA A 27 -2.51 32.02 -18.66
C ALA A 27 -1.46 32.83 -17.87
N SER A 28 -0.17 32.56 -18.06
CA SER A 28 0.93 33.23 -17.35
C SER A 28 0.96 34.75 -17.50
N VAL A 29 0.49 35.27 -18.64
CA VAL A 29 0.48 36.71 -18.94
C VAL A 29 -0.90 37.35 -18.80
N LEU A 30 -1.92 36.59 -18.38
CA LEU A 30 -3.30 37.06 -18.31
C LEU A 30 -3.44 38.32 -17.45
N LEU A 31 -2.76 38.36 -16.30
CA LEU A 31 -2.84 39.49 -15.37
C LEU A 31 -2.24 40.78 -15.96
N GLU A 32 -1.07 40.68 -16.61
CA GLU A 32 -0.45 41.79 -17.32
C GLU A 32 -1.32 42.25 -18.51
N TRP A 33 -1.91 41.29 -19.24
CA TRP A 33 -2.82 41.57 -20.33
C TRP A 33 -4.06 42.35 -19.86
N LEU A 34 -4.66 41.96 -18.73
CA LEU A 34 -5.80 42.66 -18.14
C LEU A 34 -5.46 44.09 -17.71
N ILE A 35 -4.27 44.31 -17.14
CA ILE A 35 -3.81 45.65 -16.73
C ILE A 35 -3.52 46.53 -17.96
N SER A 36 -2.76 46.02 -18.93
CA SER A 36 -2.38 46.78 -20.14
C SER A 36 -3.59 47.23 -20.96
N ARG A 37 -4.67 46.43 -20.97
CA ARG A 37 -5.94 46.75 -21.64
C ARG A 37 -6.92 47.55 -20.77
N LYS A 38 -6.50 47.98 -19.58
CA LYS A 38 -7.32 48.73 -18.60
C LYS A 38 -8.60 47.98 -18.20
N LYS A 39 -8.58 46.65 -18.24
CA LYS A 39 -9.66 45.79 -17.72
C LYS A 39 -9.56 45.58 -16.22
N LEU A 40 -8.34 45.72 -15.69
CA LEU A 40 -8.04 45.69 -14.27
C LEU A 40 -7.21 46.94 -13.91
N PRO A 41 -7.50 47.64 -12.80
CA PRO A 41 -6.75 48.82 -12.42
C PRO A 41 -5.33 48.44 -11.96
N ALA A 42 -4.34 49.29 -12.22
CA ALA A 42 -2.94 48.99 -11.88
C ALA A 42 -2.69 48.79 -10.37
N ASP A 43 -3.51 49.41 -9.51
CA ASP A 43 -3.49 49.28 -8.05
C ASP A 43 -4.39 48.15 -7.51
N TRP A 44 -4.89 47.25 -8.37
CA TRP A 44 -5.82 46.18 -7.98
C TRP A 44 -5.33 45.33 -6.80
N SER A 45 -4.02 45.02 -6.75
CA SER A 45 -3.45 44.19 -5.67
C SER A 45 -3.54 44.88 -4.31
N LYS A 46 -3.31 46.20 -4.27
CA LYS A 46 -3.50 47.00 -3.04
C LYS A 46 -4.97 47.04 -2.62
N ARG A 47 -5.88 47.17 -3.59
CA ARG A 47 -7.33 47.12 -3.33
C ARG A 47 -7.74 45.75 -2.80
N LEU A 48 -7.25 44.68 -3.40
CA LEU A 48 -7.49 43.32 -2.97
C LEU A 48 -7.05 43.09 -1.53
N ALA A 49 -5.83 43.51 -1.18
CA ALA A 49 -5.31 43.38 0.18
C ALA A 49 -6.20 44.09 1.22
N ALA A 50 -6.68 45.30 0.90
CA ALA A 50 -7.59 46.04 1.78
C ALA A 50 -8.95 45.34 1.94
N ILE A 51 -9.50 44.79 0.84
CA ILE A 51 -10.77 44.07 0.85
C ILE A 51 -10.63 42.78 1.67
N GLN A 52 -9.59 41.98 1.43
CA GLN A 52 -9.33 40.74 2.15
C GLN A 52 -9.08 40.98 3.66
N ALA A 53 -8.37 42.05 4.03
CA ALA A 53 -8.18 42.41 5.43
C ALA A 53 -9.52 42.65 6.14
N LYS A 54 -10.41 43.41 5.49
CA LYS A 54 -11.76 43.65 6.00
C LYS A 54 -12.60 42.38 6.06
N ALA A 55 -12.54 41.55 5.02
CA ALA A 55 -13.29 40.29 4.98
C ALA A 55 -12.83 39.33 6.09
N LYS A 56 -11.53 39.25 6.37
CA LYS A 56 -10.95 38.47 7.48
C LYS A 56 -11.37 38.96 8.86
N GLU A 57 -11.65 40.25 9.02
CA GLU A 57 -12.20 40.79 10.26
C GLU A 57 -13.67 40.38 10.41
N CYS A 58 -14.49 40.62 9.38
CA CYS A 58 -15.93 40.39 9.40
C CYS A 58 -16.34 38.90 9.40
N ILE A 59 -15.45 37.98 9.01
CA ILE A 59 -15.76 36.53 9.00
C ILE A 59 -15.97 35.96 10.40
N LYS A 60 -15.42 36.59 11.43
CA LYS A 60 -15.59 36.20 12.83
C LYS A 60 -17.05 36.30 13.29
N ASP A 61 -17.80 37.21 12.69
CA ASP A 61 -19.22 37.47 13.01
C ASP A 61 -20.18 36.65 12.14
N VAL A 62 -19.65 35.81 11.24
CA VAL A 62 -20.48 34.96 10.36
C VAL A 62 -20.83 33.66 11.09
N PRO A 63 -22.13 33.29 11.16
CA PRO A 63 -22.53 32.03 11.79
C PRO A 63 -21.87 30.82 11.13
N ALA A 64 -21.42 29.86 11.94
CA ALA A 64 -20.75 28.64 11.45
C ALA A 64 -21.60 27.85 10.43
N ALA A 65 -22.92 27.84 10.58
CA ALA A 65 -23.84 27.21 9.64
C ALA A 65 -23.81 27.82 8.23
N VAL A 66 -23.49 29.12 8.11
CA VAL A 66 -23.29 29.79 6.83
C VAL A 66 -21.94 29.39 6.23
N LEU A 67 -20.87 29.40 7.04
CA LEU A 67 -19.52 29.01 6.60
C LEU A 67 -19.43 27.56 6.12
N GLN A 68 -20.19 26.65 6.74
CA GLN A 68 -20.30 25.24 6.33
C GLN A 68 -20.91 25.08 4.92
N LYS A 69 -21.83 25.96 4.54
CA LYS A 69 -22.51 25.91 3.23
C LYS A 69 -21.75 26.65 2.13
N ALA A 70 -20.85 27.54 2.49
CA ALA A 70 -20.02 28.26 1.53
C ALA A 70 -18.98 27.35 0.87
N ARG A 71 -18.59 27.66 -0.37
CA ARG A 71 -17.59 26.89 -1.11
C ARG A 71 -16.28 26.75 -0.34
N GLY A 72 -15.74 25.54 -0.30
CA GLY A 72 -14.53 25.21 0.47
C GLY A 72 -14.80 24.82 1.93
N GLY A 73 -16.06 24.75 2.37
CA GLY A 73 -16.41 24.32 3.73
C GLY A 73 -16.01 25.36 4.80
N PRO A 74 -15.99 25.04 6.10
CA PRO A 74 -15.72 26.02 7.16
C PRO A 74 -14.35 26.70 7.03
N ASP A 75 -13.32 25.96 6.59
CA ASP A 75 -11.92 26.42 6.53
C ASP A 75 -11.46 26.82 5.12
N GLY A 76 -12.41 27.00 4.20
CA GLY A 76 -12.11 27.40 2.82
C GLY A 76 -11.46 28.78 2.72
N PRO A 77 -10.60 29.01 1.70
CA PRO A 77 -9.94 30.29 1.48
C PRO A 77 -10.97 31.40 1.25
N LEU A 78 -10.73 32.58 1.83
CA LEU A 78 -11.62 33.73 1.70
C LEU A 78 -11.33 34.52 0.43
N ASP A 79 -11.87 34.04 -0.69
CA ASP A 79 -11.87 34.70 -1.99
C ASP A 79 -13.20 35.40 -2.29
N TYR A 80 -13.28 36.08 -3.43
CA TYR A 80 -14.49 36.71 -3.93
C TYR A 80 -15.70 35.76 -3.98
N PHE A 81 -15.56 34.55 -4.52
CA PHE A 81 -16.68 33.63 -4.72
C PHE A 81 -17.24 33.16 -3.38
N ARG A 82 -16.37 32.89 -2.41
CA ARG A 82 -16.78 32.58 -1.04
C ARG A 82 -17.44 33.78 -0.36
N ALA A 83 -16.95 35.00 -0.59
CA ALA A 83 -17.60 36.21 -0.07
C ALA A 83 -19.01 36.40 -0.65
N VAL A 84 -19.23 36.04 -1.92
CA VAL A 84 -20.56 36.00 -2.56
C VAL A 84 -21.46 34.97 -1.88
N ASP A 85 -20.99 33.73 -1.69
CA ASP A 85 -21.76 32.67 -1.01
C ASP A 85 -22.19 33.11 0.41
N ILE A 86 -21.26 33.71 1.17
CA ILE A 86 -21.54 34.22 2.53
C ILE A 86 -22.58 35.34 2.48
N ARG A 87 -22.43 36.31 1.58
CA ARG A 87 -23.34 37.44 1.39
C ARG A 87 -24.75 36.98 1.05
N ASP A 88 -24.88 36.03 0.11
CA ASP A 88 -26.17 35.51 -0.35
C ASP A 88 -26.85 34.68 0.74
N ALA A 89 -26.10 33.84 1.46
CA ALA A 89 -26.61 33.07 2.58
C ALA A 89 -27.08 33.95 3.75
N LEU A 90 -26.34 35.02 4.07
CA LEU A 90 -26.75 36.00 5.09
C LEU A 90 -27.99 36.81 4.62
N ALA A 91 -28.07 37.16 3.34
CA ALA A 91 -29.20 37.90 2.80
C ALA A 91 -30.51 37.10 2.79
N ALA A 92 -30.43 35.77 2.60
CA ALA A 92 -31.61 34.89 2.59
C ALA A 92 -32.29 34.77 3.96
N GLY A 93 -31.54 34.93 5.07
CA GLY A 93 -32.07 34.85 6.44
C GLY A 93 -32.00 36.16 7.23
N GLY A 94 -31.61 37.27 6.58
CA GLY A 94 -31.25 38.52 7.24
C GLY A 94 -32.37 39.55 7.32
N GLU A 95 -32.28 40.44 8.31
CA GLU A 95 -33.17 41.59 8.45
C GLU A 95 -32.99 42.59 7.29
N ARG A 96 -34.10 43.27 6.95
CA ARG A 96 -34.09 44.36 5.97
C ARG A 96 -34.35 45.70 6.66
N THR A 97 -33.77 46.76 6.11
CA THR A 97 -34.05 48.13 6.54
C THR A 97 -35.47 48.56 6.13
N LEU A 98 -35.96 49.66 6.69
CA LEU A 98 -37.29 50.21 6.39
C LEU A 98 -37.52 50.52 4.89
N PHE A 99 -36.45 50.67 4.11
CA PHE A 99 -36.49 50.88 2.66
C PHE A 99 -36.13 49.63 1.85
N GLY A 100 -36.14 48.44 2.48
CA GLY A 100 -35.93 47.16 1.82
C GLY A 100 -34.48 46.78 1.53
N GLY A 101 -33.50 47.56 2.01
CA GLY A 101 -32.08 47.24 1.88
C GLY A 101 -31.63 46.16 2.88
N LEU A 102 -30.50 45.50 2.62
CA LEU A 102 -29.90 44.57 3.58
C LEU A 102 -29.49 45.31 4.86
N ALA A 103 -29.68 44.67 6.03
CA ALA A 103 -29.24 45.17 7.33
C ALA A 103 -28.21 44.23 7.98
N GLY A 104 -27.57 44.69 9.07
CA GLY A 104 -26.63 43.88 9.86
C GLY A 104 -25.45 43.30 9.05
N ASN A 105 -25.09 42.05 9.35
CA ASN A 105 -23.96 41.36 8.71
C ASN A 105 -24.17 41.20 7.20
N ALA A 106 -25.40 41.00 6.72
CA ALA A 106 -25.69 40.92 5.28
C ALA A 106 -25.29 42.22 4.55
N ALA A 107 -25.53 43.39 5.16
CA ALA A 107 -25.13 44.68 4.60
C ALA A 107 -23.61 44.88 4.57
N VAL A 108 -22.90 44.35 5.58
CA VAL A 108 -21.42 44.41 5.65
C VAL A 108 -20.81 43.57 4.52
N TRP A 109 -21.30 42.35 4.34
CA TRP A 109 -20.82 41.44 3.30
C TRP A 109 -21.20 41.91 1.89
N ASP A 110 -22.38 42.52 1.71
CA ASP A 110 -22.74 43.19 0.45
C ASP A 110 -21.75 44.32 0.08
N LYS A 111 -21.29 45.11 1.04
CA LYS A 111 -20.26 46.13 0.80
C LYS A 111 -18.89 45.51 0.45
N ILE A 112 -18.54 44.37 1.05
CA ILE A 112 -17.30 43.64 0.73
C ILE A 112 -17.36 43.15 -0.72
N VAL A 113 -18.45 42.51 -1.12
CA VAL A 113 -18.61 42.02 -2.49
C VAL A 113 -18.61 43.18 -3.50
N LYS A 114 -19.34 44.26 -3.23
CA LYS A 114 -19.30 45.47 -4.08
C LYS A 114 -17.91 46.08 -4.18
N ALA A 115 -17.07 45.97 -3.15
CA ALA A 115 -15.69 46.44 -3.21
C ALA A 115 -14.83 45.56 -4.13
N TYR A 116 -15.05 44.25 -4.15
CA TYR A 116 -14.45 43.33 -5.13
C TYR A 116 -14.89 43.64 -6.56
N GLU A 117 -16.18 43.87 -6.78
CA GLU A 117 -16.77 44.16 -8.09
C GLU A 117 -16.32 45.54 -8.62
N LYS A 118 -16.08 46.50 -7.72
CA LYS A 118 -15.63 47.85 -8.09
C LYS A 118 -14.26 47.81 -8.77
N GLY A 119 -14.26 48.03 -10.09
CA GLY A 119 -13.04 47.95 -10.89
C GLY A 119 -12.59 46.51 -11.13
N ALA A 120 -13.50 45.54 -11.00
CA ALA A 120 -13.28 44.13 -11.31
C ALA A 120 -12.07 43.50 -10.59
N VAL A 121 -11.80 43.89 -9.35
CA VAL A 121 -10.68 43.40 -8.54
C VAL A 121 -10.74 41.88 -8.37
N TYR A 122 -11.95 41.31 -8.29
CA TYR A 122 -12.15 39.86 -8.25
C TYR A 122 -11.54 39.11 -9.45
N ILE A 123 -11.48 39.73 -10.64
CA ILE A 123 -10.87 39.09 -11.81
C ILE A 123 -9.36 38.93 -11.61
N GLY A 124 -8.71 39.90 -10.96
CA GLY A 124 -7.29 39.82 -10.62
C GLY A 124 -6.99 38.69 -9.63
N GLU A 125 -7.80 38.56 -8.58
CA GLU A 125 -7.70 37.44 -7.63
C GLU A 125 -7.95 36.08 -8.31
N ALA A 126 -9.00 35.97 -9.11
CA ALA A 126 -9.34 34.74 -9.83
C ALA A 126 -8.28 34.35 -10.86
N SER A 127 -7.71 35.33 -11.56
CA SER A 127 -6.63 35.11 -12.53
C SER A 127 -5.37 34.58 -11.84
N LEU A 128 -4.99 35.18 -10.69
CA LEU A 128 -3.85 34.72 -9.90
C LEU A 128 -4.05 33.28 -9.42
N ALA A 129 -5.22 32.98 -8.86
CA ALA A 129 -5.57 31.63 -8.39
C ALA A 129 -5.57 30.62 -9.54
N MET A 130 -6.10 30.98 -10.70
CA MET A 130 -6.12 30.12 -11.88
C MET A 130 -4.71 29.79 -12.37
N VAL A 131 -3.84 30.79 -12.50
CA VAL A 131 -2.44 30.60 -12.93
C VAL A 131 -1.70 29.72 -11.93
N HIS A 132 -1.83 30.01 -10.63
CA HIS A 132 -1.21 29.21 -9.58
C HIS A 132 -1.65 27.74 -9.64
N ASN A 133 -2.95 27.51 -9.81
CA ASN A 133 -3.50 26.17 -9.91
C ASN A 133 -3.03 25.43 -11.17
N ALA A 134 -3.03 26.10 -12.31
CA ALA A 134 -2.67 25.52 -13.60
C ALA A 134 -1.17 25.20 -13.70
N GLU A 135 -0.31 26.09 -13.21
CA GLU A 135 1.14 26.00 -13.38
C GLU A 135 1.85 25.24 -12.26
N TYR A 136 1.30 25.24 -11.04
CA TYR A 136 1.98 24.66 -9.87
C TYR A 136 1.19 23.55 -9.19
N GLU A 137 -0.04 23.83 -8.73
CA GLU A 137 -0.80 22.88 -7.92
C GLU A 137 -1.15 21.61 -8.71
N ILE A 138 -1.76 21.75 -9.89
CA ILE A 138 -2.17 20.59 -10.70
C ILE A 138 -0.96 19.73 -11.09
N PRO A 139 0.15 20.28 -11.61
CA PRO A 139 1.35 19.48 -11.89
C PRO A 139 1.92 18.77 -10.65
N TYR A 140 1.99 19.47 -9.51
CA TYR A 140 2.46 18.90 -8.25
C TYR A 140 1.58 17.73 -7.81
N LEU A 141 0.26 17.94 -7.76
CA LEU A 141 -0.71 16.91 -7.36
C LEU A 141 -0.70 15.72 -8.31
N ARG A 142 -0.54 15.94 -9.62
CA ARG A 142 -0.38 14.85 -10.60
C ARG A 142 0.87 14.01 -10.34
N LYS A 143 2.00 14.65 -10.04
CA LYS A 143 3.25 13.96 -9.70
C LYS A 143 3.10 13.16 -8.40
N GLN A 144 2.45 13.76 -7.40
CA GLN A 144 2.20 13.10 -6.12
C GLN A 144 1.26 11.90 -6.29
N ALA A 145 0.19 12.03 -7.07
CA ALA A 145 -0.73 10.93 -7.38
C ALA A 145 -0.01 9.78 -8.10
N ALA A 146 0.82 10.08 -9.09
CA ALA A 146 1.62 9.06 -9.80
C ALA A 146 2.56 8.31 -8.84
N ARG A 147 3.22 9.02 -7.92
CA ARG A 147 4.07 8.41 -6.88
C ARG A 147 3.28 7.48 -5.96
N LEU A 148 2.13 7.93 -5.46
CA LEU A 148 1.28 7.13 -4.57
C LEU A 148 0.75 5.88 -5.29
N ASN A 149 0.32 6.01 -6.54
CA ASN A 149 -0.11 4.86 -7.35
C ASN A 149 1.02 3.84 -7.53
N GLN A 150 2.25 4.29 -7.79
CA GLN A 150 3.40 3.39 -7.88
C GLN A 150 3.65 2.66 -6.54
N GLN A 151 3.54 3.36 -5.41
CA GLN A 151 3.68 2.74 -4.08
C GLN A 151 2.59 1.70 -3.80
N ILE A 152 1.34 1.97 -4.21
CA ILE A 152 0.24 1.02 -4.10
C ILE A 152 0.54 -0.23 -4.92
N MET A 153 0.95 -0.09 -6.18
CA MET A 153 1.29 -1.21 -7.05
C MET A 153 2.43 -2.07 -6.48
N ASP A 154 3.45 -1.44 -5.91
CA ASP A 154 4.56 -2.17 -5.28
C ASP A 154 4.13 -2.87 -3.99
N ALA A 155 3.24 -2.27 -3.20
CA ALA A 155 2.68 -2.88 -2.00
C ALA A 155 1.80 -4.09 -2.37
N ASP A 156 0.93 -3.97 -3.37
CA ASP A 156 0.08 -5.06 -3.85
C ASP A 156 0.92 -6.24 -4.36
N ARG A 157 1.98 -5.95 -5.14
CA ARG A 157 2.91 -6.98 -5.61
C ARG A 157 3.59 -7.71 -4.46
N LYS A 158 4.09 -6.98 -3.45
CA LYS A 158 4.72 -7.57 -2.27
C LYS A 158 3.73 -8.39 -1.45
N GLN A 159 2.50 -7.90 -1.28
CA GLN A 159 1.45 -8.64 -0.58
C GLN A 159 1.15 -9.97 -1.29
N ALA A 160 1.03 -9.97 -2.61
CA ALA A 160 0.81 -11.18 -3.38
C ALA A 160 1.97 -12.18 -3.24
N GLU A 161 3.21 -11.69 -3.30
CA GLU A 161 4.41 -12.50 -3.10
C GLU A 161 4.46 -13.12 -1.70
N TYR A 162 4.26 -12.32 -0.65
CA TYR A 162 4.26 -12.82 0.73
C TYR A 162 3.13 -13.82 0.99
N THR A 163 1.95 -13.60 0.40
CA THR A 163 0.83 -14.53 0.50
C THR A 163 1.18 -15.88 -0.12
N ARG A 164 1.75 -15.88 -1.34
CA ARG A 164 2.21 -17.09 -2.02
C ARG A 164 3.33 -17.80 -1.26
N ASN A 165 4.30 -17.05 -0.73
CA ASN A 165 5.41 -17.59 0.03
C ASN A 165 4.91 -18.23 1.33
N ALA A 166 3.99 -17.57 2.06
CA ALA A 166 3.38 -18.11 3.26
C ALA A 166 2.61 -19.42 2.98
N GLN A 167 1.84 -19.47 1.90
CA GLN A 167 1.15 -20.70 1.48
C GLN A 167 2.13 -21.82 1.14
N THR A 168 3.20 -21.50 0.41
CA THR A 168 4.25 -22.48 0.05
C THR A 168 4.92 -23.04 1.30
N CYS A 169 5.30 -22.18 2.25
CA CYS A 169 5.89 -22.60 3.53
C CYS A 169 4.92 -23.45 4.36
N ALA A 170 3.63 -23.09 4.41
CA ALA A 170 2.62 -23.86 5.13
C ALA A 170 2.44 -25.27 4.54
N VAL A 171 2.40 -25.38 3.21
CA VAL A 171 2.30 -26.67 2.52
C VAL A 171 3.57 -27.51 2.75
N ALA A 172 4.75 -26.92 2.60
CA ALA A 172 6.03 -27.61 2.84
C ALA A 172 6.11 -28.13 4.28
N PHE A 173 5.76 -27.28 5.25
CA PHE A 173 5.71 -27.66 6.67
C PHE A 173 4.77 -28.85 6.92
N GLN A 174 3.56 -28.83 6.34
CA GLN A 174 2.62 -29.95 6.46
C GLN A 174 3.15 -31.23 5.81
N GLN A 175 3.80 -31.13 4.66
CA GLN A 175 4.42 -32.27 3.98
C GLN A 175 5.53 -32.88 4.84
N ASP A 176 6.38 -32.05 5.43
CA ASP A 176 7.46 -32.52 6.29
C ASP A 176 6.94 -33.18 7.57
N CYS A 177 5.89 -32.64 8.18
CA CYS A 177 5.21 -33.29 9.30
C CYS A 177 4.63 -34.66 8.92
N LYS A 178 4.02 -34.78 7.73
CA LYS A 178 3.50 -36.06 7.23
C LYS A 178 4.60 -37.10 7.00
N LYS A 179 5.76 -36.69 6.46
CA LYS A 179 6.89 -37.61 6.23
C LYS A 179 7.40 -38.27 7.51
N ILE A 180 7.35 -37.55 8.63
CA ILE A 180 7.76 -38.04 9.95
C ILE A 180 6.60 -38.65 10.75
N GLY A 181 5.39 -38.75 10.19
CA GLY A 181 4.25 -39.38 10.84
C GLY A 181 3.57 -38.52 11.91
N ILE A 182 3.66 -37.19 11.82
CA ILE A 182 3.10 -36.23 12.78
C ILE A 182 1.89 -35.50 12.16
N ALA A 183 0.83 -35.29 12.94
CA ALA A 183 -0.44 -34.75 12.47
C ALA A 183 -0.39 -33.23 12.24
N SER A 184 0.52 -32.50 12.90
CA SER A 184 0.78 -31.05 12.76
C SER A 184 -0.38 -30.13 13.15
N THR A 185 -1.43 -30.68 13.77
CA THR A 185 -2.63 -29.95 14.21
C THR A 185 -2.49 -29.36 15.61
N GLY A 186 -1.49 -29.80 16.38
CA GLY A 186 -1.31 -29.41 17.77
C GLY A 186 0.12 -28.99 18.11
N ASN A 187 0.58 -29.36 19.31
CA ASN A 187 1.90 -29.03 19.78
C ASN A 187 2.93 -30.01 19.19
N ILE A 188 3.61 -29.58 18.13
CA ILE A 188 4.61 -30.38 17.40
C ILE A 188 5.65 -31.00 18.34
N LYS A 189 6.14 -30.26 19.34
CA LYS A 189 7.14 -30.79 20.29
C LYS A 189 6.58 -31.99 21.06
N ARG A 190 5.31 -31.91 21.49
CA ARG A 190 4.64 -33.02 22.18
C ARG A 190 4.42 -34.20 21.25
N GLU A 191 3.96 -33.95 20.02
CA GLU A 191 3.75 -35.01 19.02
C GLU A 191 5.07 -35.73 18.68
N LEU A 192 6.17 -34.99 18.51
CA LEU A 192 7.50 -35.54 18.26
C LEU A 192 8.02 -36.36 19.45
N HIS A 193 7.82 -35.88 20.68
CA HIS A 193 8.16 -36.64 21.88
C HIS A 193 7.35 -37.93 21.99
N ALA A 194 6.04 -37.88 21.72
CA ALA A 194 5.17 -39.05 21.75
C ALA A 194 5.60 -40.09 20.69
N LEU A 195 5.99 -39.65 19.50
CA LEU A 195 6.54 -40.54 18.47
C LEU A 195 7.85 -41.20 18.93
N SER A 196 8.77 -40.43 19.53
CA SER A 196 10.02 -40.99 20.07
C SER A 196 9.79 -42.02 21.17
N ALA A 197 8.72 -41.88 21.96
CA ALA A 197 8.36 -42.81 23.02
C ALA A 197 7.84 -44.17 22.51
N GLN A 198 7.49 -44.28 21.22
CA GLN A 198 7.05 -45.55 20.61
C GLN A 198 8.23 -46.44 20.19
N VAL A 199 9.44 -45.88 20.07
CA VAL A 199 10.64 -46.63 19.63
C VAL A 199 10.89 -47.88 20.47
N PRO A 200 10.87 -47.84 21.82
CA PRO A 200 11.05 -49.05 22.63
C PRO A 200 10.02 -50.14 22.33
N GLN A 201 8.77 -49.76 22.08
CA GLN A 201 7.70 -50.71 21.75
C GLN A 201 7.90 -51.35 20.37
N VAL A 202 8.33 -50.56 19.37
CA VAL A 202 8.68 -51.09 18.05
C VAL A 202 9.87 -52.06 18.16
N CYS A 203 10.93 -51.69 18.88
CA CYS A 203 12.06 -52.58 19.13
C CYS A 203 11.62 -53.87 19.84
N ALA A 204 10.75 -53.78 20.85
CA ALA A 204 10.20 -54.96 21.51
C ALA A 204 9.41 -55.85 20.54
N SER A 205 8.59 -55.26 19.65
CA SER A 205 7.85 -56.04 18.65
C SER A 205 8.76 -56.77 17.66
N VAL A 206 9.90 -56.17 17.29
CA VAL A 206 10.92 -56.80 16.43
C VAL A 206 11.59 -57.96 17.17
N VAL A 207 11.93 -57.79 18.45
CA VAL A 207 12.49 -58.87 19.29
C VAL A 207 11.50 -60.02 19.43
N GLU A 208 10.23 -59.74 19.68
CA GLU A 208 9.18 -60.76 19.74
C GLU A 208 8.98 -61.47 18.40
N ALA A 209 9.01 -60.74 17.28
CA ALA A 209 8.97 -61.33 15.95
C ALA A 209 10.19 -62.24 15.71
N ALA A 210 11.40 -61.80 16.11
CA ALA A 210 12.64 -62.58 16.03
C ALA A 210 12.58 -63.88 16.86
N ARG A 211 11.80 -63.89 17.94
CA ARG A 211 11.58 -65.06 18.81
C ARG A 211 10.57 -66.07 18.27
N ALA A 212 9.78 -65.70 17.26
CA ALA A 212 8.72 -66.54 16.73
C ALA A 212 9.25 -67.87 16.17
N GLU A 213 8.48 -68.96 16.33
CA GLU A 213 8.88 -70.29 15.86
C GLU A 213 9.26 -70.34 14.36
N PRO A 214 8.51 -69.71 13.42
CA PRO A 214 8.86 -69.75 12.01
C PRO A 214 10.28 -69.26 11.68
N ILE A 215 10.81 -68.30 12.44
CA ILE A 215 12.20 -67.84 12.27
C ILE A 215 13.18 -68.91 12.77
N GLY A 216 12.82 -69.65 13.81
CA GLY A 216 13.61 -70.78 14.31
C GLY A 216 13.63 -71.94 13.34
N ASP A 217 12.48 -72.25 12.73
CA ASP A 217 12.40 -73.22 11.64
C ASP A 217 13.31 -72.81 10.47
N ALA A 218 13.24 -71.55 10.06
CA ALA A 218 14.11 -71.02 9.00
C ALA A 218 15.60 -71.09 9.38
N MET A 219 15.95 -70.79 10.64
CA MET A 219 17.32 -70.90 11.14
C MET A 219 17.82 -72.35 11.13
N ARG A 220 17.00 -73.31 11.58
CA ARG A 220 17.32 -74.75 11.54
C ARG A 220 17.51 -75.24 10.11
N HIS A 221 16.58 -74.91 9.21
CA HIS A 221 16.71 -75.24 7.80
C HIS A 221 17.97 -74.66 7.16
N TYR A 222 18.35 -73.43 7.51
CA TYR A 222 19.57 -72.80 7.01
C TYR A 222 20.83 -73.49 7.56
N GLN A 223 20.82 -73.90 8.83
CA GLN A 223 21.91 -74.68 9.42
C GLN A 223 22.04 -76.06 8.75
N ASP A 224 20.95 -76.80 8.59
CA ASP A 224 20.92 -78.11 7.94
C ASP A 224 21.40 -78.03 6.49
N PHE A 225 20.92 -77.03 5.74
CA PHE A 225 21.34 -76.79 4.36
C PHE A 225 22.84 -76.47 4.27
N THR A 226 23.35 -75.63 5.17
CA THR A 226 24.77 -75.23 5.20
C THR A 226 25.66 -76.43 5.54
N GLN A 227 25.25 -77.28 6.49
CA GLN A 227 25.96 -78.52 6.82
C GLN A 227 25.99 -79.50 5.64
N TYR A 228 24.84 -79.68 4.97
CA TYR A 228 24.75 -80.50 3.76
C TYR A 228 25.65 -79.98 2.63
N ALA A 229 25.60 -78.68 2.35
CA ALA A 229 26.34 -78.06 1.25
C ALA A 229 27.86 -78.01 1.47
N HIS A 230 28.32 -77.89 2.72
CA HIS A 230 29.74 -77.70 3.04
C HIS A 230 30.46 -78.94 3.59
N SER A 231 29.77 -80.05 3.86
CA SER A 231 30.37 -81.33 4.32
C SER A 231 31.33 -81.18 5.51
N THR A 232 31.12 -80.18 6.37
CA THR A 232 31.98 -79.89 7.53
C THR A 232 31.43 -80.62 8.77
N PRO A 233 32.10 -81.67 9.27
CA PRO A 233 31.77 -82.23 10.57
C PRO A 233 32.36 -81.30 11.63
N ASN A 234 31.50 -80.64 12.41
CA ASN A 234 31.84 -79.76 13.54
C ASN A 234 32.35 -78.34 13.21
N ALA A 235 31.63 -77.56 12.39
CA ALA A 235 31.70 -76.11 12.53
C ALA A 235 31.03 -75.71 13.86
N SER A 236 31.83 -75.61 14.92
CA SER A 236 31.39 -75.33 16.30
C SER A 236 30.92 -73.88 16.53
N GLU A 237 30.99 -73.02 15.52
CA GLU A 237 30.53 -71.64 15.63
C GLU A 237 29.05 -71.56 15.28
N PRO A 238 28.19 -71.06 16.18
CA PRO A 238 26.77 -70.95 15.92
C PRO A 238 26.52 -70.00 14.75
N LEU A 239 26.03 -70.56 13.64
CA LEU A 239 25.57 -69.79 12.49
C LEU A 239 24.42 -68.89 12.95
N LEU A 240 24.47 -67.60 12.63
CA LEU A 240 23.50 -66.59 13.08
C LEU A 240 23.48 -66.39 14.62
N ALA A 241 24.66 -66.43 15.27
CA ALA A 241 24.85 -66.28 16.72
C ALA A 241 24.01 -65.16 17.35
N THR A 242 23.98 -63.96 16.75
CA THR A 242 23.22 -62.82 17.27
C THR A 242 21.71 -63.06 17.25
N LEU A 243 21.16 -63.70 16.21
CA LEU A 243 19.73 -64.04 16.17
C LEU A 243 19.39 -65.15 17.16
N LEU A 244 20.30 -66.11 17.36
CA LEU A 244 20.17 -67.16 18.37
C LEU A 244 20.12 -66.55 19.78
N GLU A 245 21.02 -65.62 20.09
CA GLU A 245 21.07 -64.89 21.36
C GLU A 245 19.82 -64.05 21.61
N VAL A 246 19.30 -63.36 20.59
CA VAL A 246 18.05 -62.58 20.67
C VAL A 246 16.85 -63.50 20.95
N ARG A 247 16.78 -64.65 20.25
CA ARG A 247 15.71 -65.64 20.41
C ARG A 247 15.70 -66.25 21.80
N GLU A 248 16.86 -66.59 22.31
CA GLU A 248 17.02 -67.20 23.64
C GLU A 248 16.97 -66.18 24.78
N GLY A 249 16.79 -64.89 24.46
CA GLY A 249 16.73 -63.81 25.43
C GLY A 249 18.03 -63.58 26.19
N ARG A 250 19.16 -64.01 25.60
CA ARG A 250 20.50 -63.87 26.18
C ARG A 250 21.16 -62.52 25.86
N THR A 251 20.51 -61.67 25.07
CA THR A 251 20.99 -60.32 24.78
C THR A 251 20.88 -59.43 26.01
N ALA A 252 22.02 -58.99 26.54
CA ALA A 252 22.07 -57.91 27.51
C ALA A 252 21.97 -56.55 26.79
N PRO A 253 21.36 -55.51 27.39
CA PRO A 253 21.49 -54.16 26.87
C PRO A 253 22.98 -53.79 26.83
N PRO A 254 23.46 -53.06 25.81
CA PRO A 254 24.84 -52.58 25.80
C PRO A 254 25.11 -51.79 27.08
N SER A 255 26.24 -52.06 27.72
CA SER A 255 26.68 -51.33 28.90
C SER A 255 26.74 -49.84 28.55
N ALA A 256 26.42 -48.95 29.50
CA ALA A 256 26.44 -47.50 29.29
C ALA A 256 27.79 -46.94 28.78
N ALA A 257 28.86 -47.74 28.83
CA ALA A 257 30.16 -47.43 28.22
C ALA A 257 30.15 -47.45 26.68
N ASP A 258 29.25 -48.19 26.03
CA ASP A 258 29.16 -48.35 24.57
C ASP A 258 28.20 -47.34 23.91
N THR A 259 27.41 -46.61 24.71
CA THR A 259 26.43 -45.62 24.24
C THR A 259 26.91 -44.18 24.46
N ALA A 260 28.14 -43.87 24.02
CA ALA A 260 28.51 -42.48 23.81
C ALA A 260 27.69 -41.91 22.64
N PRO A 261 26.98 -40.77 22.78
CA PRO A 261 26.22 -40.22 21.69
C PRO A 261 27.17 -39.65 20.62
N ALA A 262 27.12 -40.20 19.41
CA ALA A 262 27.65 -39.55 18.20
C ALA A 262 26.82 -38.31 17.79
N CYS A 263 25.81 -37.91 18.57
CA CYS A 263 25.03 -36.69 18.38
C CYS A 263 25.70 -35.49 19.07
N ALA A 264 26.94 -35.17 18.69
CA ALA A 264 27.58 -33.89 19.03
C ALA A 264 28.39 -33.30 17.86
N ALA A 265 28.16 -33.77 16.63
CA ALA A 265 28.78 -33.23 15.42
C ALA A 265 27.71 -32.84 14.40
N GLY A 266 27.00 -31.75 14.67
CA GLY A 266 25.94 -31.26 13.78
C GLY A 266 25.33 -29.93 14.20
N SER A 267 26.11 -29.06 14.85
CA SER A 267 25.76 -27.64 15.01
C SER A 267 26.83 -26.81 14.30
N THR A 268 26.96 -26.98 12.99
CA THR A 268 27.44 -25.89 12.16
C THR A 268 26.28 -24.90 12.05
N ALA A 269 26.38 -23.83 12.83
CA ALA A 269 25.62 -22.62 12.61
C ALA A 269 25.81 -22.20 11.15
N GLY A 270 24.80 -22.47 10.33
CA GLY A 270 24.60 -21.81 9.05
C GLY A 270 24.31 -20.34 9.34
N ARG A 271 25.39 -19.55 9.49
CA ARG A 271 25.34 -18.10 9.38
C ARG A 271 24.99 -17.79 7.94
N ALA A 272 23.69 -17.72 7.65
CA ALA A 272 23.21 -17.06 6.45
C ALA A 272 23.67 -15.60 6.54
N GLU A 273 24.59 -15.24 5.66
CA GLU A 273 24.92 -13.86 5.34
C GLU A 273 23.63 -13.14 4.97
N ALA A 274 23.09 -12.38 5.92
CA ALA A 274 22.25 -11.25 5.60
C ALA A 274 23.15 -10.24 4.87
N ALA A 275 23.12 -10.28 3.54
CA ALA A 275 23.53 -9.16 2.71
C ALA A 275 22.59 -7.99 3.01
N GLY A 276 22.91 -7.26 4.07
CA GLY A 276 22.37 -5.93 4.34
C GLY A 276 22.91 -4.98 3.28
N GLY A 277 22.14 -4.81 2.20
CA GLY A 277 22.29 -3.68 1.31
C GLY A 277 22.07 -2.40 2.11
N GLY A 278 23.16 -1.66 2.32
CA GLY A 278 23.13 -0.32 2.90
C GLY A 278 22.31 0.61 2.01
N LEU A 279 21.24 1.15 2.59
CA LEU A 279 20.47 2.27 2.08
C LEU A 279 20.28 3.24 3.25
N GLU A 280 21.33 4.01 3.55
CA GLU A 280 21.17 5.36 4.12
C GLU A 280 21.45 6.33 2.97
N ALA A 281 20.44 6.95 2.38
CA ALA A 281 19.74 8.12 2.91
C ALA A 281 20.69 9.32 3.05
N GLY A 282 21.07 9.88 1.90
CA GLY A 282 21.40 11.30 1.82
C GLY A 282 20.10 12.12 1.89
N GLY A 283 19.96 12.89 2.98
CA GLY A 283 19.25 14.17 3.02
C GLY A 283 20.26 15.18 3.58
N GLY A 284 20.42 16.38 3.02
CA GLY A 284 19.33 17.28 2.65
C GLY A 284 19.05 18.14 3.87
#